data_AF-I1NF55-F1
#
_entry.id   AF-I1NF55-F1
#
_cell.length_a   1.000
_cell.length_b   1.000
_cell.length_c   1.000
_cell.angle_alpha   90.00
_cell.angle_beta   90.00
_cell.angle_gamma   90.00
#
_symmetry.space_group_name_H-M   'P 1'
#
loop_
_entity.id
_entity.type
_entity.pdbx_description
1 polymer ?
#
loop_
_entity_poly.entity_id
_entity_poly.type
_entity_poly.pdbx_seq_one_letter_code
_entity_poly.pdbx_strand_id
1 'polypeptide(L)'
;MATVPHPLSLASVGFANRTSSISRSTLKCCAQSPSPSLVDNAQKFLEASKKGNVIPLFRCIFSDHLTPVLAYRCLVKEDERDAPSFLFESVEPGQISSIGRYSVVGAQPCMEIVAKENVVTIMDHVEGRRSEEIVEDPLVIPRRIMEKWTPQLLDELPEAFCGGWVGYFSYDTMRYVEKKKLPFSNAPVDDRNLPDVHLGLYDSVIVFDHVEKKAYVIHWVRVDRYSSAEEAFEDGRNRLETLVSRVHDIITPRLPTGSIKLYTRLFGPKLEMSNMTNEEYKRAVLKAKEHIRAGDIFQIVLSQRFEQRTFADPFEIYRALRIVNPSPYMTYLQARGSILVASSPEILTRVKKRKITNRPLAGTVRRGKTPKEDIMLEKQLLNDEKQCAEHVMLVDLGRNDVGKVSKPGSVQVEKLMNIERYSHVMHISSTVSSFSKI
;
A
#
# COMPACT_ATOMS: atom_id res chain seq x y z
N MET A 1 -32.98 60.01 -26.64
CA MET A 1 -34.25 60.63 -26.18
C MET A 1 -35.33 59.58 -26.32
N ALA A 2 -35.58 58.84 -25.23
CA ALA A 2 -36.81 58.95 -24.42
C ALA A 2 -37.82 57.88 -24.89
N THR A 3 -38.52 57.09 -24.09
CA THR A 3 -38.63 56.81 -22.63
C THR A 3 -39.55 55.58 -22.56
N VAL A 4 -39.39 54.73 -21.54
CA VAL A 4 -40.35 53.66 -21.18
C VAL A 4 -41.64 54.32 -20.63
N PRO A 5 -42.81 53.65 -20.69
CA PRO A 5 -43.39 53.14 -19.43
C PRO A 5 -44.17 51.80 -19.54
N HIS A 6 -44.07 50.98 -18.49
CA HIS A 6 -45.00 49.91 -18.05
C HIS A 6 -46.31 50.54 -17.45
N PRO A 7 -47.35 49.85 -16.87
CA PRO A 7 -47.51 48.43 -16.43
C PRO A 7 -48.98 47.81 -16.48
N LEU A 8 -49.15 46.62 -15.84
CA LEU A 8 -50.37 46.01 -15.21
C LEU A 8 -51.47 45.45 -16.15
N SER A 9 -52.28 44.42 -15.86
CA SER A 9 -52.36 43.27 -14.94
C SER A 9 -53.71 42.56 -15.25
N LEU A 10 -53.80 41.24 -15.03
CA LEU A 10 -54.99 40.42 -14.62
C LEU A 10 -55.26 39.20 -15.51
N ALA A 11 -55.10 38.00 -14.95
CA ALA A 11 -56.20 37.05 -14.76
C ALA A 11 -55.74 35.80 -13.99
N SER A 12 -56.53 35.49 -12.97
CA SER A 12 -56.50 34.33 -12.07
C SER A 12 -57.06 33.07 -12.72
N VAL A 13 -56.49 31.89 -12.43
CA VAL A 13 -57.25 30.62 -12.35
C VAL A 13 -56.67 29.74 -11.25
N GLY A 14 -57.56 29.21 -10.43
CA GLY A 14 -57.29 28.51 -9.18
C GLY A 14 -57.03 27.00 -9.28
N PHE A 15 -56.80 26.49 -8.07
CA PHE A 15 -56.38 25.18 -7.60
C PHE A 15 -57.07 23.93 -8.17
N ALA A 16 -56.27 22.87 -8.33
CA ALA A 16 -56.70 21.49 -8.13
C ALA A 16 -55.63 20.73 -7.31
N ASN A 17 -56.03 20.31 -6.11
CA ASN A 17 -55.24 19.49 -5.19
C ASN A 17 -55.03 18.08 -5.77
N ARG A 18 -53.77 17.64 -5.88
CA ARG A 18 -53.41 16.21 -5.89
C ARG A 18 -52.44 15.93 -4.77
N THR A 19 -52.93 15.23 -3.77
CA THR A 19 -52.16 14.60 -2.69
C THR A 19 -51.24 13.55 -3.30
N SER A 20 -49.92 13.77 -3.22
CA SER A 20 -48.93 12.72 -3.38
C SER A 20 -48.10 12.66 -2.10
N SER A 21 -48.10 11.48 -1.48
CA SER A 21 -47.33 11.17 -0.27
C SER A 21 -45.85 11.10 -0.63
N ILE A 22 -45.15 12.22 -0.50
CA ILE A 22 -43.69 12.25 -0.57
C ILE A 22 -43.16 11.78 0.79
N SER A 23 -42.66 10.54 0.83
CA SER A 23 -41.77 10.07 1.89
C SER A 23 -40.56 11.01 1.93
N ARG A 24 -40.56 11.97 2.85
CA ARG A 24 -39.38 12.78 3.16
C ARG A 24 -38.45 11.90 3.97
N SER A 25 -37.46 11.29 3.32
CA SER A 25 -36.27 10.80 3.99
C SER A 25 -35.56 12.01 4.60
N THR A 26 -35.81 12.26 5.89
CA THR A 26 -35.08 13.27 6.65
C THR A 26 -33.65 12.78 6.85
N LEU A 27 -32.73 13.31 6.04
CA LEU A 27 -31.31 13.29 6.34
C LEU A 27 -31.11 14.09 7.64
N LYS A 28 -31.05 13.39 8.78
CA LYS A 28 -30.61 13.98 10.05
C LYS A 28 -29.11 14.25 9.92
N CYS A 29 -28.77 15.46 9.51
CA CYS A 29 -27.42 15.99 9.67
C CYS A 29 -27.26 16.33 11.16
N CYS A 30 -26.53 15.48 11.88
CA CYS A 30 -26.20 15.69 13.28
C CYS A 30 -24.66 15.73 13.35
N ALA A 31 -24.09 16.71 14.05
CA ALA A 31 -22.64 16.81 14.26
C ALA A 31 -22.05 15.56 14.95
N GLN A 32 -22.94 14.78 15.57
CA GLN A 32 -22.72 13.40 15.98
C GLN A 32 -23.80 12.57 15.28
N SER A 33 -23.48 11.84 14.21
CA SER A 33 -24.30 10.67 13.87
C SER A 33 -24.53 9.89 15.16
N PRO A 34 -25.73 9.34 15.45
CA PRO A 34 -25.82 8.39 16.54
C PRO A 34 -24.84 7.29 16.15
N SER A 35 -23.69 7.24 16.82
CA SER A 35 -22.91 6.03 16.86
C SER A 35 -23.92 4.95 17.23
N PRO A 36 -23.91 3.77 16.58
CA PRO A 36 -24.63 2.62 17.12
C PRO A 36 -24.42 2.64 18.64
N SER A 37 -25.52 2.64 19.40
CA SER A 37 -25.44 2.82 20.85
C SER A 37 -24.36 1.88 21.41
N LEU A 38 -23.66 2.27 22.48
CA LEU A 38 -22.60 1.41 23.05
C LEU A 38 -23.08 -0.05 23.26
N VAL A 39 -24.37 -0.23 23.52
CA VAL A 39 -25.08 -1.51 23.62
C VAL A 39 -25.13 -2.28 22.28
N ASP A 40 -25.40 -1.60 21.17
CA ASP A 40 -25.45 -2.21 19.82
C ASP A 40 -24.06 -2.69 19.36
N ASN A 41 -23.00 -1.92 19.67
CA ASN A 41 -21.63 -2.33 19.38
C ASN A 41 -21.20 -3.55 20.21
N ALA A 42 -21.55 -3.59 21.50
CA ALA A 42 -21.27 -4.73 22.35
C ALA A 42 -21.98 -5.99 21.83
N GLN A 43 -23.27 -5.88 21.48
CA GLN A 43 -24.04 -7.01 20.97
C GLN A 43 -23.48 -7.54 19.65
N LYS A 44 -23.15 -6.67 18.69
CA LYS A 44 -22.53 -7.07 17.43
C LYS A 44 -21.19 -7.79 17.64
N PHE A 45 -20.36 -7.28 18.55
CA PHE A 45 -19.08 -7.91 18.90
C PHE A 45 -19.28 -9.32 19.49
N LEU A 46 -20.20 -9.47 20.44
CA LEU A 46 -20.52 -10.75 21.07
C LEU A 46 -21.12 -11.76 20.08
N GLU A 47 -21.92 -11.33 19.11
CA GLU A 47 -22.40 -12.22 18.05
C GLU A 47 -21.30 -12.64 17.08
N ALA A 48 -20.37 -11.74 16.77
CA ALA A 48 -19.22 -12.05 15.92
C ALA A 48 -18.23 -13.00 16.63
N SER A 49 -18.01 -12.84 17.95
CA SER A 49 -17.10 -13.69 18.73
C SER A 49 -17.54 -15.16 18.81
N LYS A 50 -18.83 -15.45 18.60
CA LYS A 50 -19.33 -16.83 18.47
C LYS A 50 -18.87 -17.53 17.18
N LYS A 51 -18.48 -16.77 16.15
CA LYS A 51 -18.13 -17.27 14.82
C LYS A 51 -16.62 -17.22 14.53
N GLY A 52 -15.86 -16.49 15.34
CA GLY A 52 -14.42 -16.32 15.18
C GLY A 52 -13.78 -15.64 16.39
N ASN A 53 -12.46 -15.59 16.41
CA ASN A 53 -11.69 -15.13 17.57
C ASN A 53 -10.91 -13.83 17.34
N VAL A 54 -10.99 -13.24 16.14
CA VAL A 54 -10.36 -11.94 15.84
C VAL A 54 -11.42 -11.00 15.30
N ILE A 55 -11.86 -10.06 16.15
CA ILE A 55 -13.04 -9.23 15.91
C ILE A 55 -12.63 -7.76 15.83
N PRO A 56 -12.97 -7.03 14.76
CA PRO A 56 -12.63 -5.63 14.64
C PRO A 56 -13.62 -4.77 15.44
N LEU A 57 -13.10 -3.79 16.16
CA LEU A 57 -13.81 -2.62 16.63
C LEU A 57 -13.35 -1.43 15.79
N PHE A 58 -14.25 -0.50 15.49
CA PHE A 58 -13.87 0.68 14.74
C PHE A 58 -14.70 1.90 15.11
N ARG A 59 -14.11 3.07 14.85
CA ARG A 59 -14.79 4.36 14.91
C ARG A 59 -14.58 5.10 13.60
N CYS A 60 -15.67 5.58 13.02
CA CYS A 60 -15.63 6.44 11.84
C CYS A 60 -15.64 7.91 12.28
N ILE A 61 -14.68 8.68 11.80
CA ILE A 61 -14.55 10.13 12.05
C ILE A 61 -14.45 10.88 10.71
N PHE A 62 -14.71 12.19 10.72
CA PHE A 62 -14.45 13.03 9.56
C PHE A 62 -12.94 13.19 9.32
N SER A 63 -12.54 13.24 8.06
CA SER A 63 -11.13 13.38 7.65
C SER A 63 -10.78 14.79 7.15
N ASP A 64 -11.59 15.79 7.47
CA ASP A 64 -11.41 17.18 7.03
C ASP A 64 -10.29 17.89 7.79
N HIS A 65 -10.13 17.60 9.08
CA HIS A 65 -9.06 18.14 9.92
C HIS A 65 -7.85 17.19 10.08
N LEU A 66 -7.98 15.96 9.59
CA LEU A 66 -6.97 14.92 9.72
C LEU A 66 -6.55 14.40 8.34
N THR A 67 -5.30 14.63 7.97
CA THR A 67 -4.70 14.04 6.77
C THR A 67 -3.90 12.78 7.12
N PRO A 68 -3.63 11.85 6.18
CA PRO A 68 -2.79 10.69 6.45
C PRO A 68 -1.39 11.06 6.97
N VAL A 69 -0.81 12.15 6.45
CA VAL A 69 0.50 12.68 6.88
C VAL A 69 0.45 13.17 8.32
N LEU A 70 -0.61 13.89 8.70
CA LEU A 70 -0.80 14.35 10.07
C LEU A 70 -1.05 13.17 11.01
N ALA A 71 -1.94 12.24 10.65
CA ALA A 71 -2.22 11.05 11.45
C ALA A 71 -0.96 10.22 11.72
N TYR A 72 -0.10 10.03 10.72
CA TYR A 72 1.19 9.37 10.93
C TYR A 72 2.01 10.07 12.02
N ARG A 73 2.09 11.40 11.99
CA ARG A 73 2.85 12.19 12.98
C ARG A 73 2.19 12.29 14.35
N CYS A 74 0.89 12.11 14.43
CA CYS A 74 0.19 11.92 15.69
C CYS A 74 0.54 10.56 16.33
N LEU A 75 0.84 9.56 15.50
CA LEU A 75 1.16 8.21 15.96
C LEU A 75 2.67 7.98 16.20
N VAL A 76 3.54 8.68 15.46
CA VAL A 76 5.00 8.49 15.51
C VAL A 76 5.68 9.86 15.59
N LYS A 77 6.38 10.10 16.70
CA LYS A 77 7.11 11.35 16.90
C LYS A 77 8.31 11.45 15.96
N GLU A 78 8.87 12.65 15.82
CA GLU A 78 9.97 12.91 14.88
C GLU A 78 11.27 12.18 15.26
N ASP A 79 11.50 11.99 16.57
CA ASP A 79 12.66 11.32 17.16
C ASP A 79 12.51 9.79 17.26
N GLU A 80 11.30 9.25 17.10
CA GLU A 80 11.01 7.81 17.13
C GLU A 80 11.34 7.12 15.80
N ARG A 81 12.62 7.09 15.41
CA ARG A 81 13.07 6.54 14.11
C ARG A 81 13.17 5.02 14.05
N ASP A 82 13.20 4.36 15.21
CA ASP A 82 13.27 2.91 15.34
C ASP A 82 11.92 2.26 15.62
N ALA A 83 10.84 3.06 15.71
CA ALA A 83 9.50 2.58 16.02
C ALA A 83 8.83 2.02 14.76
N PRO A 84 8.59 0.69 14.67
CA PRO A 84 8.00 0.11 13.47
C PRO A 84 6.63 0.72 13.18
N SER A 85 6.48 1.20 11.95
CA SER A 85 5.34 2.01 11.55
C SER A 85 5.28 2.16 10.04
N PHE A 86 4.12 2.54 9.51
CA PHE A 86 3.95 2.75 8.08
C PHE A 86 2.90 3.81 7.75
N LEU A 87 3.08 4.41 6.57
CA LEU A 87 2.10 5.19 5.84
C LEU A 87 2.10 4.71 4.39
N PHE A 88 0.96 4.18 3.95
CA PHE A 88 0.73 3.75 2.58
C PHE A 88 -0.29 4.67 1.91
N GLU A 89 0.08 5.16 0.74
CA GLU A 89 -0.79 5.97 -0.11
C GLU A 89 -0.74 5.42 -1.54
N SER A 90 -1.75 5.77 -2.33
CA SER A 90 -1.86 5.33 -3.71
C SER A 90 -2.33 6.47 -4.60
N VAL A 91 -2.02 6.37 -5.89
CA VAL A 91 -2.48 7.25 -6.96
C VAL A 91 -2.95 6.37 -8.11
N GLU A 92 -4.11 6.70 -8.70
CA GLU A 92 -4.66 5.87 -9.77
C GLU A 92 -3.83 6.00 -11.06
N PRO A 93 -3.42 4.89 -11.70
CA PRO A 93 -2.70 4.93 -12.97
C PRO A 93 -3.50 5.67 -14.07
N GLY A 94 -2.84 6.50 -14.88
CA GLY A 94 -3.45 7.17 -16.04
C GLY A 94 -4.15 8.49 -15.74
N GLN A 95 -4.31 8.89 -14.48
CA GLN A 95 -4.76 10.22 -14.10
C GLN A 95 -3.68 10.91 -13.27
N ILE A 96 -3.11 11.99 -13.80
CA ILE A 96 -1.99 12.73 -13.19
C ILE A 96 -2.37 13.32 -11.81
N SER A 97 -3.66 13.35 -11.46
CA SER A 97 -4.19 14.11 -10.32
C SER A 97 -5.20 13.38 -9.43
N SER A 98 -5.41 12.06 -9.57
CA SER A 98 -6.33 11.34 -8.66
C SER A 98 -5.58 10.50 -7.64
N ILE A 99 -5.64 10.97 -6.39
CA ILE A 99 -5.27 10.19 -5.22
C ILE A 99 -6.16 8.93 -5.22
N GLY A 100 -5.55 7.77 -5.02
CA GLY A 100 -6.29 6.51 -4.87
C GLY A 100 -7.25 6.60 -3.70
N ARG A 101 -8.33 5.82 -3.72
CA ARG A 101 -9.43 5.99 -2.74
C ARG A 101 -8.96 5.89 -1.29
N TYR A 102 -7.96 5.06 -1.00
CA TYR A 102 -7.53 4.75 0.36
C TYR A 102 -6.07 5.11 0.64
N SER A 103 -5.85 5.61 1.87
CA SER A 103 -4.54 5.64 2.53
C SER A 103 -4.62 4.88 3.84
N VAL A 104 -3.54 4.23 4.26
CA VAL A 104 -3.50 3.48 5.52
C VAL A 104 -2.30 3.86 6.35
N VAL A 105 -2.53 4.05 7.64
CA VAL A 105 -1.51 4.41 8.63
C VAL A 105 -1.53 3.37 9.75
N GLY A 106 -0.35 2.92 10.18
CA GLY A 106 -0.20 2.08 11.35
C GLY A 106 1.12 2.37 12.05
N ALA A 107 1.15 2.17 13.36
CA ALA A 107 2.35 2.33 14.18
C ALA A 107 2.30 1.33 15.33
N GLN A 108 3.47 1.00 15.89
CA GLN A 108 3.60 0.18 17.10
C GLN A 108 2.87 -1.17 16.94
N PRO A 109 3.39 -2.08 16.09
CA PRO A 109 2.77 -3.37 15.89
C PRO A 109 2.68 -4.14 17.21
N CYS A 110 1.66 -4.99 17.37
CA CYS A 110 1.51 -5.83 18.56
C CYS A 110 2.48 -7.02 18.55
N MET A 111 3.02 -7.37 17.39
CA MET A 111 4.04 -8.39 17.21
C MET A 111 4.97 -8.06 16.05
N GLU A 112 6.22 -8.48 16.11
CA GLU A 112 7.17 -8.42 15.00
C GLU A 112 7.81 -9.77 14.73
N ILE A 113 8.11 -10.03 13.45
CA ILE A 113 8.92 -11.14 12.96
C ILE A 113 10.08 -10.55 12.19
N VAL A 114 11.31 -10.84 12.63
CA VAL A 114 12.54 -10.40 11.99
C VAL A 114 13.38 -11.62 11.68
N ALA A 115 13.71 -11.82 10.41
CA ALA A 115 14.51 -12.96 9.97
C ALA A 115 15.81 -12.48 9.34
N LYS A 116 16.91 -13.14 9.69
CA LYS A 116 18.19 -13.03 8.99
C LYS A 116 18.73 -14.45 8.79
N GLU A 117 18.88 -14.85 7.54
CA GLU A 117 19.10 -16.24 7.16
C GLU A 117 18.10 -17.16 7.89
N ASN A 118 18.57 -18.22 8.54
CA ASN A 118 17.70 -19.16 9.21
C ASN A 118 17.32 -18.75 10.64
N VAL A 119 17.80 -17.61 11.15
CA VAL A 119 17.48 -17.14 12.50
C VAL A 119 16.29 -16.19 12.44
N VAL A 120 15.20 -16.57 13.11
CA VAL A 120 13.98 -15.78 13.21
C VAL A 120 13.76 -15.32 14.64
N THR A 121 13.70 -14.01 14.83
CA THR A 121 13.31 -13.36 16.08
C THR A 121 11.84 -12.99 16.03
N ILE A 122 11.06 -13.44 17.02
CA ILE A 122 9.67 -13.04 17.24
C ILE A 122 9.62 -12.17 18.49
N MET A 123 9.02 -10.98 18.37
CA MET A 123 8.79 -10.07 19.48
C MET A 123 7.28 -9.89 19.65
N ASP A 124 6.70 -10.46 20.70
CA ASP A 124 5.31 -10.21 21.11
C ASP A 124 5.29 -9.04 22.10
N HIS A 125 4.87 -7.87 21.63
CA HIS A 125 4.85 -6.64 22.42
C HIS A 125 3.68 -6.58 23.41
N VAL A 126 2.66 -7.43 23.22
CA VAL A 126 1.54 -7.55 24.15
C VAL A 126 1.96 -8.33 25.38
N GLU A 127 2.67 -9.43 25.17
CA GLU A 127 3.15 -10.32 26.25
C GLU A 127 4.55 -9.92 26.76
N GLY A 128 5.20 -8.93 26.14
CA GLY A 128 6.56 -8.50 26.47
C GLY A 128 7.60 -9.60 26.24
N ARG A 129 7.32 -10.55 25.33
CA ARG A 129 8.16 -11.73 25.09
C ARG A 129 8.97 -11.57 23.83
N ARG A 130 10.26 -11.90 23.91
CA ARG A 130 11.13 -12.14 22.76
C ARG A 130 11.54 -13.60 22.70
N SER A 131 11.44 -14.22 21.55
CA SER A 131 11.93 -15.58 21.29
C SER A 131 12.70 -15.63 19.98
N GLU A 132 13.63 -16.56 19.91
CA GLU A 132 14.37 -16.86 18.69
C GLU A 132 14.18 -18.33 18.34
N GLU A 133 14.02 -18.59 17.04
CA GLU A 133 13.98 -19.95 16.51
C GLU A 133 14.81 -20.03 15.24
N ILE A 134 15.39 -21.20 15.01
CA ILE A 134 16.08 -21.50 13.75
C ILE A 134 15.12 -22.26 12.87
N VAL A 135 14.79 -21.69 11.71
CA VAL A 135 13.89 -22.32 10.74
C VAL A 135 14.47 -22.25 9.33
N GLU A 136 14.15 -23.29 8.56
CA GLU A 136 14.60 -23.42 7.19
C GLU A 136 13.98 -22.42 6.21
N ASP A 137 12.75 -21.99 6.48
CA ASP A 137 12.00 -21.01 5.71
C ASP A 137 11.27 -20.06 6.67
N PRO A 138 11.76 -18.83 6.87
CA PRO A 138 11.11 -17.84 7.74
C PRO A 138 9.67 -17.48 7.33
N LEU A 139 9.28 -17.70 6.07
CA LEU A 139 7.94 -17.35 5.57
C LEU A 139 6.84 -18.23 6.16
N VAL A 140 7.19 -19.35 6.80
CA VAL A 140 6.22 -20.22 7.48
C VAL A 140 5.76 -19.64 8.82
N ILE A 141 6.52 -18.72 9.42
CA ILE A 141 6.25 -18.20 10.77
C ILE A 141 4.95 -17.39 10.84
N PRO A 142 4.73 -16.36 9.99
CA PRO A 142 3.46 -15.64 9.99
C PRO A 142 2.27 -16.56 9.74
N ARG A 143 2.41 -17.56 8.85
CA ARG A 143 1.37 -18.55 8.55
C ARG A 143 1.01 -19.36 9.79
N ARG A 144 2.00 -19.96 10.45
CA ARG A 144 1.84 -20.78 11.67
C ARG A 144 1.16 -20.00 12.80
N ILE A 145 1.47 -18.71 12.92
CA ILE A 145 0.83 -17.83 13.90
C ILE A 145 -0.64 -17.58 13.55
N MET A 146 -0.92 -17.31 12.27
CA MET A 146 -2.27 -17.03 11.77
C MET A 146 -3.20 -18.24 11.72
N GLU A 147 -2.68 -19.47 11.73
CA GLU A 147 -3.48 -20.72 11.68
C GLU A 147 -4.51 -20.83 12.82
N LYS A 148 -4.24 -20.18 13.95
CA LYS A 148 -5.14 -20.17 15.11
C LYS A 148 -6.22 -19.09 15.02
N TRP A 149 -6.22 -18.27 13.98
CA TRP A 149 -7.10 -17.11 13.85
C TRP A 149 -8.21 -17.35 12.85
N THR A 150 -9.43 -16.98 13.25
CA THR A 150 -10.63 -16.94 12.43
C THR A 150 -11.19 -15.51 12.49
N PRO A 151 -10.66 -14.58 11.68
CA PRO A 151 -11.11 -13.20 11.71
C PRO A 151 -12.54 -13.04 11.20
N GLN A 152 -13.32 -12.17 11.85
CA GLN A 152 -14.64 -11.79 11.38
C GLN A 152 -14.57 -10.50 10.58
N LEU A 153 -15.02 -10.55 9.33
CA LEU A 153 -15.15 -9.36 8.48
C LEU A 153 -16.53 -8.74 8.72
N LEU A 154 -16.56 -7.44 8.99
CA LEU A 154 -17.79 -6.66 9.11
C LEU A 154 -18.01 -5.89 7.80
N ASP A 155 -19.26 -5.85 7.33
CA ASP A 155 -19.64 -5.17 6.08
C ASP A 155 -19.43 -3.65 6.17
N GLU A 156 -19.40 -3.09 7.38
CA GLU A 156 -19.20 -1.66 7.63
C GLU A 156 -17.74 -1.20 7.45
N LEU A 157 -16.77 -2.12 7.38
CA LEU A 157 -15.37 -1.78 7.16
C LEU A 157 -15.12 -1.40 5.69
N PRO A 158 -14.19 -0.46 5.42
CA PRO A 158 -13.84 -0.11 4.05
C PRO A 158 -13.26 -1.32 3.31
N GLU A 159 -13.44 -1.38 1.98
CA GLU A 159 -12.85 -2.42 1.13
C GLU A 159 -11.33 -2.21 0.90
N ALA A 160 -10.59 -1.97 1.98
CA ALA A 160 -9.16 -1.71 2.02
C ALA A 160 -8.46 -2.67 2.99
N PHE A 161 -7.14 -2.51 3.13
CA PHE A 161 -6.40 -3.18 4.21
C PHE A 161 -6.78 -2.53 5.55
N CYS A 162 -7.35 -3.33 6.45
CA CYS A 162 -7.86 -2.86 7.75
C CYS A 162 -7.01 -3.32 8.93
N GLY A 163 -5.84 -3.92 8.70
CA GLY A 163 -4.98 -4.49 9.76
C GLY A 163 -4.39 -5.84 9.33
N GLY A 164 -3.27 -6.23 9.95
CA GLY A 164 -2.52 -7.43 9.61
C GLY A 164 -1.02 -7.20 9.50
N TRP A 165 -0.32 -8.14 8.85
CA TRP A 165 1.13 -8.08 8.67
C TRP A 165 1.52 -7.02 7.64
N VAL A 166 2.43 -6.13 8.03
CA VAL A 166 3.02 -5.10 7.19
C VAL A 166 4.52 -5.08 7.38
N GLY A 167 5.27 -4.99 6.29
CA GLY A 167 6.72 -4.93 6.33
C GLY A 167 7.32 -5.19 4.96
N TYR A 168 8.50 -5.80 4.92
CA TYR A 168 9.18 -6.13 3.66
C TYR A 168 9.76 -7.55 3.67
N PHE A 169 9.89 -8.06 2.44
CA PHE A 169 10.68 -9.23 2.09
C PHE A 169 11.82 -8.73 1.19
N SER A 170 13.07 -8.93 1.60
CA SER A 170 14.24 -8.52 0.83
C SER A 170 14.40 -9.41 -0.41
N TYR A 171 15.28 -9.02 -1.33
CA TYR A 171 15.62 -9.87 -2.48
C TYR A 171 16.18 -11.23 -2.05
N ASP A 172 16.96 -11.27 -0.96
CA ASP A 172 17.58 -12.49 -0.44
C ASP A 172 16.57 -13.50 0.10
N THR A 173 15.29 -13.13 0.25
CA THR A 173 14.23 -14.12 0.52
C THR A 173 14.09 -15.19 -0.56
N MET A 174 14.53 -14.89 -1.80
CA MET A 174 14.59 -15.87 -2.87
C MET A 174 15.52 -17.05 -2.56
N ARG A 175 16.51 -16.86 -1.67
CA ARG A 175 17.44 -17.92 -1.24
C ARG A 175 16.76 -18.99 -0.38
N TYR A 176 15.67 -18.65 0.32
CA TYR A 176 14.84 -19.63 1.02
C TYR A 176 14.02 -20.50 0.06
N VAL A 177 13.73 -19.99 -1.14
CA VAL A 177 12.90 -20.70 -2.14
C VAL A 177 13.78 -21.50 -3.11
N GLU A 178 14.81 -20.88 -3.69
CA GLU A 178 15.75 -21.50 -4.63
C GLU A 178 17.04 -21.97 -3.94
N LYS A 179 16.93 -22.58 -2.75
CA LYS A 179 18.06 -23.00 -1.89
C LYS A 179 19.20 -23.70 -2.63
N LYS A 180 18.87 -24.57 -3.58
CA LYS A 180 19.85 -25.34 -4.36
C LYS A 180 20.63 -24.50 -5.36
N LYS A 181 20.02 -23.45 -5.92
CA LYS A 181 20.63 -22.60 -6.96
C LYS A 181 21.26 -21.34 -6.36
N LEU A 182 20.70 -20.82 -5.28
CA LEU A 182 21.10 -19.58 -4.63
C LEU A 182 21.29 -19.77 -3.11
N PRO A 183 22.19 -20.66 -2.65
CA PRO A 183 22.44 -20.80 -1.22
C PRO A 183 23.04 -19.53 -0.62
N PHE A 184 22.83 -19.29 0.68
CA PHE A 184 23.43 -18.16 1.41
C PHE A 184 24.96 -18.22 1.41
N SER A 185 25.56 -19.40 1.39
CA SER A 185 27.02 -19.57 1.29
C SER A 185 27.64 -18.96 0.03
N ASN A 186 26.83 -18.77 -1.03
CA ASN A 186 27.26 -18.19 -2.30
C ASN A 186 26.68 -16.77 -2.48
N ALA A 187 26.14 -16.16 -1.43
CA ALA A 187 25.70 -14.78 -1.48
C ALA A 187 26.89 -13.82 -1.67
N PRO A 188 26.69 -12.70 -2.38
CA PRO A 188 27.62 -11.58 -2.29
C PRO A 188 27.79 -11.12 -0.83
N VAL A 189 28.89 -10.45 -0.54
CA VAL A 189 29.15 -9.90 0.79
C VAL A 189 28.01 -8.96 1.20
N ASP A 190 27.42 -9.21 2.37
CA ASP A 190 26.40 -8.33 2.94
C ASP A 190 27.06 -7.09 3.57
N ASP A 191 26.88 -5.96 2.91
CA ASP A 191 27.42 -4.67 3.32
C ASP A 191 26.38 -3.75 4.00
N ARG A 192 25.15 -4.22 4.18
CA ARG A 192 24.06 -3.47 4.82
C ARG A 192 23.61 -4.08 6.13
N ASN A 193 23.81 -5.37 6.32
CA ASN A 193 23.37 -6.14 7.48
C ASN A 193 21.87 -5.91 7.78
N LEU A 194 21.05 -5.88 6.72
CA LEU A 194 19.61 -5.75 6.85
C LEU A 194 18.96 -7.13 7.06
N PRO A 195 17.86 -7.21 7.83
CA PRO A 195 17.02 -8.40 7.85
C PRO A 195 16.58 -8.82 6.43
N ASP A 196 16.42 -10.12 6.22
CA ASP A 196 15.83 -10.63 4.98
C ASP A 196 14.30 -10.47 5.01
N VAL A 197 13.72 -10.55 6.21
CA VAL A 197 12.29 -10.30 6.45
C VAL A 197 12.15 -9.41 7.67
N HIS A 198 11.34 -8.37 7.58
CA HIS A 198 10.81 -7.66 8.74
C HIS A 198 9.32 -7.47 8.54
N LEU A 199 8.50 -8.01 9.44
CA LEU A 199 7.05 -7.88 9.43
C LEU A 199 6.57 -7.45 10.82
N GLY A 200 5.76 -6.39 10.88
CA GLY A 200 4.97 -6.04 12.05
C GLY A 200 3.51 -6.46 11.87
N LEU A 201 2.88 -7.04 12.89
CA LEU A 201 1.45 -7.28 12.96
C LEU A 201 0.76 -6.06 13.55
N TYR A 202 -0.01 -5.35 12.74
CA TYR A 202 -0.74 -4.16 13.17
C TYR A 202 -2.21 -4.53 13.35
N ASP A 203 -2.61 -4.70 14.61
CA ASP A 203 -4.02 -4.81 15.00
C ASP A 203 -4.72 -3.46 15.05
N SER A 204 -3.97 -2.36 15.01
CA SER A 204 -4.45 -0.99 15.16
C SER A 204 -4.02 -0.16 13.95
N VAL A 205 -4.98 0.32 13.16
CA VAL A 205 -4.71 1.11 11.95
C VAL A 205 -5.72 2.24 11.77
N ILE A 206 -5.36 3.23 10.96
CA ILE A 206 -6.25 4.29 10.50
C ILE A 206 -6.34 4.21 8.98
N VAL A 207 -7.55 4.00 8.46
CA VAL A 207 -7.84 3.93 7.03
C VAL A 207 -8.60 5.18 6.60
N PHE A 208 -8.03 5.95 5.69
CA PHE A 208 -8.65 7.14 5.12
C PHE A 208 -9.41 6.75 3.85
N ASP A 209 -10.70 7.09 3.76
CA ASP A 209 -11.48 7.05 2.53
C ASP A 209 -11.60 8.48 1.97
N HIS A 210 -10.80 8.78 0.95
CA HIS A 210 -10.72 10.11 0.35
C HIS A 210 -11.96 10.46 -0.47
N VAL A 211 -12.76 9.48 -0.87
CA VAL A 211 -14.01 9.69 -1.61
C VAL A 211 -15.13 10.04 -0.63
N GLU A 212 -15.25 9.28 0.45
CA GLU A 212 -16.29 9.51 1.47
C GLU A 212 -15.93 10.59 2.50
N LYS A 213 -14.68 11.09 2.50
CA LYS A 213 -14.15 12.09 3.45
C LYS A 213 -14.23 11.61 4.91
N LYS A 214 -13.91 10.33 5.10
CA LYS A 214 -13.95 9.64 6.40
C LYS A 214 -12.59 9.02 6.72
N ALA A 215 -12.30 8.91 8.01
CA ALA A 215 -11.25 8.04 8.50
C ALA A 215 -11.84 6.98 9.42
N TYR A 216 -11.46 5.73 9.21
CA TYR A 216 -11.81 4.59 10.03
C TYR A 216 -10.63 4.31 10.95
N VAL A 217 -10.81 4.57 12.25
CA VAL A 217 -9.88 4.15 13.29
C VAL A 217 -10.29 2.73 13.68
N ILE A 218 -9.42 1.75 13.48
CA ILE A 218 -9.75 0.32 13.57
C ILE A 218 -8.80 -0.34 14.58
N HIS A 219 -9.35 -1.18 15.45
CA HIS A 219 -8.61 -2.03 16.39
C HIS A 219 -9.14 -3.46 16.34
N TRP A 220 -8.28 -4.44 16.08
CA TRP A 220 -8.62 -5.87 16.05
C TRP A 220 -8.39 -6.50 17.42
N VAL A 221 -9.44 -7.11 17.97
CA VAL A 221 -9.42 -7.74 19.29
C VAL A 221 -9.31 -9.25 19.13
N ARG A 222 -8.34 -9.85 19.83
CA ARG A 222 -8.18 -11.29 19.95
C ARG A 222 -8.93 -11.84 21.16
N VAL A 223 -10.12 -12.37 20.94
CA VAL A 223 -11.02 -12.87 22.02
C VAL A 223 -10.39 -14.02 22.79
N ASP A 224 -9.57 -14.83 22.13
CA ASP A 224 -8.86 -15.97 22.71
C ASP A 224 -7.81 -15.60 23.78
N ARG A 225 -7.55 -14.30 23.98
CA ARG A 225 -6.64 -13.77 25.00
C ARG A 225 -7.31 -13.39 26.32
N TYR A 226 -8.63 -13.46 26.40
CA TYR A 226 -9.40 -13.00 27.55
C TYR A 226 -10.23 -14.13 28.17
N SER A 227 -10.69 -13.94 29.40
CA SER A 227 -11.52 -14.94 30.09
C SER A 227 -12.94 -14.99 29.55
N SER A 228 -13.41 -13.89 28.95
CA SER A 228 -14.75 -13.75 28.37
C SER A 228 -14.76 -12.79 27.18
N ALA A 229 -15.78 -12.88 26.33
CA ALA A 229 -15.92 -11.98 25.18
C ALA A 229 -16.27 -10.55 25.62
N GLU A 230 -16.92 -10.39 26.76
CA GLU A 230 -17.25 -9.11 27.39
C GLU A 230 -15.98 -8.38 27.87
N GLU A 231 -15.06 -9.11 28.51
CA GLU A 231 -13.76 -8.57 28.90
C GLU A 231 -12.94 -8.15 27.67
N ALA A 232 -12.92 -9.00 26.63
CA ALA A 232 -12.25 -8.69 25.37
C ALA A 232 -12.82 -7.42 24.71
N PHE A 233 -14.16 -7.28 24.69
CA PHE A 233 -14.84 -6.11 24.14
C PHE A 233 -14.43 -4.85 24.89
N GLU A 234 -14.44 -4.88 26.22
CA GLU A 234 -14.18 -3.71 27.05
C GLU A 234 -12.71 -3.24 26.95
N ASP A 235 -11.73 -4.15 26.98
CA ASP A 235 -10.32 -3.80 26.73
C ASP A 235 -10.13 -3.26 25.30
N GLY A 236 -10.70 -3.95 24.30
CA GLY A 236 -10.63 -3.52 22.91
C GLY A 236 -11.24 -2.13 22.68
N ARG A 237 -12.36 -1.83 23.34
CA ARG A 237 -13.01 -0.51 23.32
C ARG A 237 -12.10 0.55 23.92
N ASN A 238 -11.47 0.28 25.06
CA ASN A 238 -10.55 1.23 25.69
C ASN A 238 -9.31 1.50 24.82
N ARG A 239 -8.77 0.47 24.15
CA ARG A 239 -7.66 0.61 23.19
C ARG A 239 -8.07 1.43 21.96
N LEU A 240 -9.26 1.18 21.41
CA LEU A 240 -9.80 1.95 20.29
C LEU A 240 -9.96 3.43 20.68
N GLU A 241 -10.57 3.72 21.83
CA GLU A 241 -10.75 5.11 22.31
C GLU A 241 -9.40 5.81 22.57
N THR A 242 -8.41 5.07 23.06
CA THR A 242 -7.04 5.59 23.20
C THR A 242 -6.43 5.94 21.83
N LEU A 243 -6.66 5.12 20.80
CA LEU A 243 -6.18 5.43 19.45
C LEU A 243 -6.91 6.63 18.83
N VAL A 244 -8.22 6.75 19.06
CA VAL A 244 -9.02 7.90 18.60
C VAL A 244 -8.54 9.20 19.26
N SER A 245 -8.31 9.20 20.57
CA SER A 245 -7.86 10.41 21.27
C SER A 245 -6.50 10.91 20.78
N ARG A 246 -5.60 10.00 20.38
CA ARG A 246 -4.30 10.33 19.77
C ARG A 246 -4.40 11.11 18.46
N VAL A 247 -5.52 11.04 17.74
CA VAL A 247 -5.67 11.72 16.44
C VAL A 247 -6.75 12.80 16.41
N HIS A 248 -7.66 12.81 17.39
CA HIS A 248 -8.76 13.78 17.45
C HIS A 248 -8.56 14.87 18.52
N ASP A 249 -8.05 14.50 19.70
CA ASP A 249 -8.07 15.37 20.89
C ASP A 249 -6.69 15.95 21.24
N ILE A 250 -5.74 15.94 20.28
CA ILE A 250 -4.37 16.43 20.50
C ILE A 250 -4.10 17.75 19.78
N ILE A 251 -3.15 18.51 20.34
CA ILE A 251 -2.49 19.60 19.63
C ILE A 251 -1.80 18.99 18.40
N THR A 252 -2.25 19.39 17.22
CA THR A 252 -1.74 18.85 15.95
C THR A 252 -0.21 19.05 15.87
N PRO A 253 0.56 17.99 15.55
CA PRO A 253 2.00 18.12 15.39
C PRO A 253 2.33 19.18 14.34
N ARG A 254 3.22 20.11 14.68
CA ARG A 254 3.67 21.12 13.72
C ARG A 254 4.58 20.45 12.69
N LEU A 255 4.07 20.30 11.47
CA LEU A 255 4.89 19.88 10.34
C LEU A 255 5.71 21.06 9.81
N PRO A 256 6.97 20.84 9.39
CA PRO A 256 7.70 21.85 8.61
C PRO A 256 6.89 22.24 7.38
N THR A 257 6.76 23.54 7.08
CA THR A 257 6.00 24.00 5.90
C THR A 257 6.52 23.32 4.63
N GLY A 258 7.84 23.18 4.52
CA GLY A 258 8.51 22.65 3.33
C GLY A 258 8.36 23.58 2.12
N SER A 259 9.29 23.48 1.18
CA SER A 259 9.12 24.09 -0.15
C SER A 259 9.84 23.24 -1.18
N ILE A 260 9.26 23.08 -2.36
CA ILE A 260 9.83 22.28 -3.44
C ILE A 260 9.84 23.11 -4.70
N LYS A 261 11.01 23.20 -5.33
CA LYS A 261 11.13 23.71 -6.70
C LYS A 261 11.14 22.50 -7.64
N LEU A 262 10.04 22.30 -8.37
CA LEU A 262 9.87 21.18 -9.29
C LEU A 262 10.67 21.40 -10.57
N TYR A 263 11.98 21.15 -10.51
CA TYR A 263 12.84 21.07 -11.69
C TYR A 263 12.98 19.62 -12.17
N THR A 264 11.85 18.92 -12.35
CA THR A 264 11.82 17.48 -12.68
C THR A 264 12.44 17.10 -14.03
N ARG A 265 12.79 18.10 -14.85
CA ARG A 265 13.45 17.92 -16.16
C ARG A 265 14.96 18.14 -16.13
N LEU A 266 15.50 18.70 -15.05
CA LEU A 266 16.94 18.86 -14.87
C LEU A 266 17.47 17.63 -14.13
N PHE A 267 18.63 17.13 -14.55
CA PHE A 267 19.35 16.15 -13.74
C PHE A 267 19.80 16.82 -12.45
N GLY A 268 19.58 16.14 -11.33
CA GLY A 268 20.17 16.55 -10.05
C GLY A 268 21.70 16.49 -10.10
N PRO A 269 22.38 16.95 -9.03
CA PRO A 269 23.83 16.75 -8.91
C PRO A 269 24.17 15.27 -9.07
N LYS A 270 25.32 15.00 -9.70
CA LYS A 270 25.80 13.63 -9.91
C LYS A 270 25.94 12.93 -8.55
N LEU A 271 25.44 11.70 -8.44
CA LEU A 271 25.71 10.84 -7.30
C LEU A 271 27.14 10.33 -7.40
N GLU A 272 27.96 10.65 -6.40
CA GLU A 272 29.39 10.31 -6.40
C GLU A 272 29.67 8.93 -5.79
N MET A 273 28.85 8.50 -4.84
CA MET A 273 29.01 7.20 -4.18
C MET A 273 28.19 6.14 -4.91
N SER A 274 28.89 5.13 -5.43
CA SER A 274 28.32 3.93 -6.05
C SER A 274 29.07 2.70 -5.56
N ASN A 275 28.39 1.57 -5.42
CA ASN A 275 29.03 0.29 -5.09
C ASN A 275 29.83 -0.33 -6.27
N MET A 276 29.76 0.29 -7.45
CA MET A 276 30.54 -0.10 -8.62
C MET A 276 30.82 1.07 -9.54
N THR A 277 31.91 0.97 -10.29
CA THR A 277 32.29 1.94 -11.31
C THR A 277 31.46 1.78 -12.59
N ASN A 278 31.43 2.85 -13.41
CA ASN A 278 30.76 2.82 -14.71
C ASN A 278 31.32 1.71 -15.63
N GLU A 279 32.64 1.50 -15.61
CA GLU A 279 33.30 0.48 -16.44
C GLU A 279 33.00 -0.94 -15.95
N GLU A 280 32.87 -1.17 -14.63
CA GLU A 280 32.42 -2.45 -14.08
C GLU A 280 30.99 -2.78 -14.52
N TYR A 281 30.07 -1.80 -14.43
CA TYR A 281 28.69 -2.01 -14.88
C TYR A 281 28.64 -2.33 -16.39
N LYS A 282 29.40 -1.62 -17.23
CA LYS A 282 29.52 -1.92 -18.67
C LYS A 282 30.03 -3.34 -18.93
N ARG A 283 31.06 -3.78 -18.19
CA ARG A 283 31.57 -5.15 -18.30
C ARG A 283 30.53 -6.18 -17.89
N ALA A 284 29.76 -5.93 -16.83
CA ALA A 284 28.66 -6.81 -16.43
C ALA A 284 27.58 -6.91 -17.52
N VAL A 285 27.23 -5.79 -18.18
CA VAL A 285 26.30 -5.79 -19.32
C VAL A 285 26.85 -6.59 -20.50
N LEU A 286 28.13 -6.46 -20.84
CA LEU A 286 28.75 -7.24 -21.91
C LEU A 286 28.71 -8.74 -21.62
N LYS A 287 29.06 -9.13 -20.37
CA LYS A 287 28.97 -10.52 -19.92
C LYS A 287 27.54 -11.06 -19.96
N ALA A 288 26.55 -10.28 -19.54
CA ALA A 288 25.14 -10.65 -19.66
C ALA A 288 24.74 -10.91 -21.13
N LYS A 289 25.23 -10.09 -22.07
CA LYS A 289 24.98 -10.31 -23.51
C LYS A 289 25.67 -11.57 -24.04
N GLU A 290 26.80 -11.97 -23.49
CA GLU A 290 27.44 -13.25 -23.84
C GLU A 290 26.58 -14.42 -23.39
N HIS A 291 26.09 -14.42 -22.15
CA HIS A 291 25.15 -15.44 -21.65
C HIS A 291 23.84 -15.50 -22.45
N ILE A 292 23.30 -14.34 -22.88
CA ILE A 292 22.12 -14.31 -23.76
C ILE A 292 22.41 -14.98 -25.11
N ARG A 293 23.57 -14.69 -25.72
CA ARG A 293 23.96 -15.32 -27.00
C ARG A 293 24.24 -16.81 -26.87
N ALA A 294 24.77 -17.25 -25.73
CA ALA A 294 25.01 -18.65 -25.43
C ALA A 294 23.71 -19.44 -25.17
N GLY A 295 22.58 -18.75 -24.94
CA GLY A 295 21.29 -19.37 -24.63
C GLY A 295 21.09 -19.70 -23.15
N ASP A 296 21.95 -19.18 -22.25
CA ASP A 296 21.86 -19.44 -20.81
C ASP A 296 20.64 -18.73 -20.18
N ILE A 297 20.33 -17.53 -20.67
CA ILE A 297 19.23 -16.67 -20.20
C ILE A 297 18.63 -15.91 -21.38
N PHE A 298 17.34 -15.58 -21.29
CA PHE A 298 16.72 -14.65 -22.26
C PHE A 298 16.97 -13.19 -21.89
N GLN A 299 16.98 -12.90 -20.58
CA GLN A 299 17.17 -11.56 -20.01
C GLN A 299 17.72 -11.64 -18.59
N ILE A 300 18.41 -10.58 -18.18
CA ILE A 300 18.78 -10.33 -16.79
C ILE A 300 18.65 -8.84 -16.49
N VAL A 301 18.17 -8.51 -15.29
CA VAL A 301 18.08 -7.13 -14.80
C VAL A 301 19.25 -6.88 -13.84
N LEU A 302 20.28 -6.21 -14.35
CA LEU A 302 21.45 -5.82 -13.55
C LEU A 302 21.15 -4.53 -12.78
N SER A 303 21.52 -4.48 -11.50
CA SER A 303 21.38 -3.28 -10.66
C SER A 303 22.73 -2.81 -10.10
N GLN A 304 22.76 -1.55 -9.68
CA GLN A 304 23.85 -0.96 -8.91
C GLN A 304 23.24 -0.06 -7.83
N ARG A 305 23.97 0.14 -6.74
CA ARG A 305 23.51 0.95 -5.61
C ARG A 305 24.26 2.28 -5.61
N PHE A 306 23.50 3.36 -5.62
CA PHE A 306 24.01 4.69 -5.34
C PHE A 306 23.70 5.09 -3.90
N GLU A 307 24.57 5.89 -3.32
CA GLU A 307 24.45 6.34 -1.93
C GLU A 307 24.59 7.85 -1.81
N GLN A 308 23.91 8.42 -0.83
CA GLN A 308 24.04 9.81 -0.46
C GLN A 308 23.85 9.95 1.05
N ARG A 309 24.77 10.66 1.70
CA ARG A 309 24.62 11.05 3.10
C ARG A 309 23.79 12.33 3.16
N THR A 310 22.79 12.36 4.02
CA THR A 310 21.88 13.50 4.16
C THR A 310 21.47 13.69 5.62
N PHE A 311 21.20 14.93 6.00
CA PHE A 311 20.59 15.30 7.28
C PHE A 311 19.07 15.48 7.17
N ALA A 312 18.51 15.33 5.97
CA ALA A 312 17.07 15.42 5.77
C ALA A 312 16.35 14.37 6.61
N ASP A 313 15.26 14.77 7.26
CA ASP A 313 14.39 13.81 7.92
C ASP A 313 13.76 12.87 6.88
N PRO A 314 13.81 11.54 7.08
CA PRO A 314 13.26 10.59 6.10
C PRO A 314 11.79 10.82 5.75
N PHE A 315 10.99 11.33 6.69
CA PHE A 315 9.59 11.63 6.40
C PHE A 315 9.43 12.87 5.52
N GLU A 316 10.35 13.84 5.61
CA GLU A 316 10.39 14.97 4.67
C GLU A 316 10.79 14.51 3.27
N ILE A 317 11.67 13.52 3.14
CA ILE A 317 11.96 12.86 1.86
C ILE A 317 10.69 12.23 1.29
N TYR A 318 9.91 11.53 2.12
CA TYR A 318 8.62 10.95 1.71
C TYR A 318 7.63 12.03 1.28
N ARG A 319 7.45 13.09 2.09
CA ARG A 319 6.58 14.23 1.77
C ARG A 319 6.96 14.88 0.44
N ALA A 320 8.26 15.01 0.15
CA ALA A 320 8.74 15.52 -1.12
C ALA A 320 8.48 14.54 -2.28
N LEU A 321 8.72 13.24 -2.07
CA LEU A 321 8.49 12.21 -3.08
C LEU A 321 7.02 12.14 -3.51
N ARG A 322 6.07 12.31 -2.58
CA ARG A 322 4.62 12.39 -2.88
C ARG A 322 4.28 13.49 -3.89
N ILE A 323 5.06 14.56 -3.91
CA ILE A 323 4.83 15.72 -4.78
C ILE A 323 5.59 15.53 -6.10
N VAL A 324 6.84 15.06 -6.04
CA VAL A 324 7.73 14.95 -7.20
C VAL A 324 7.35 13.80 -8.12
N ASN A 325 7.06 12.62 -7.56
CA ASN A 325 6.77 11.42 -8.33
C ASN A 325 5.68 10.60 -7.62
N PRO A 326 4.42 11.07 -7.61
CA PRO A 326 3.30 10.27 -7.10
C PRO A 326 3.15 8.98 -7.92
N SER A 327 2.93 7.85 -7.24
CA SER A 327 2.75 6.55 -7.88
C SER A 327 1.65 5.73 -7.20
N PRO A 328 1.21 4.61 -7.83
CA PRO A 328 0.20 3.72 -7.26
C PRO A 328 0.58 3.08 -5.93
N TYR A 329 1.88 3.00 -5.60
CA TYR A 329 2.38 2.39 -4.36
C TYR A 329 3.41 3.31 -3.70
N MET A 330 2.90 4.29 -2.94
CA MET A 330 3.70 5.16 -2.09
C MET A 330 3.87 4.51 -0.72
N THR A 331 5.11 4.42 -0.26
CA THR A 331 5.45 3.77 1.01
C THR A 331 6.39 4.64 1.82
N TYR A 332 5.99 4.92 3.05
CA TYR A 332 6.89 5.21 4.15
C TYR A 332 6.77 4.04 5.13
N LEU A 333 7.85 3.30 5.37
CA LEU A 333 7.86 2.15 6.27
C LEU A 333 9.10 2.24 7.15
N GLN A 334 8.90 2.42 8.46
CA GLN A 334 9.96 2.22 9.45
C GLN A 334 9.99 0.75 9.83
N ALA A 335 11.13 0.11 9.57
CA ALA A 335 11.42 -1.25 9.96
C ALA A 335 12.72 -1.27 10.78
N ARG A 336 12.97 -2.34 11.53
CA ARG A 336 14.19 -2.41 12.35
C ARG A 336 15.44 -2.34 11.46
N GLY A 337 16.28 -1.35 11.73
CA GLY A 337 17.53 -1.11 11.00
C GLY A 337 17.39 -0.29 9.70
N SER A 338 16.17 0.06 9.26
CA SER A 338 15.99 0.84 8.03
C SER A 338 14.63 1.54 7.92
N ILE A 339 14.62 2.72 7.31
CA ILE A 339 13.40 3.40 6.89
C ILE A 339 13.31 3.34 5.37
N LEU A 340 12.26 2.71 4.85
CA LEU A 340 12.00 2.59 3.43
C LEU A 340 11.10 3.74 2.99
N VAL A 341 11.59 4.55 2.05
CA VAL A 341 10.83 5.60 1.38
C VAL A 341 10.75 5.25 -0.11
N ALA A 342 9.55 4.93 -0.60
CA ALA A 342 9.38 4.42 -1.95
C ALA A 342 8.15 5.01 -2.66
N SER A 343 8.24 5.01 -4.00
CA SER A 343 7.19 5.36 -4.94
C SER A 343 7.27 4.39 -6.12
N SER A 344 6.60 3.23 -5.99
CA SER A 344 6.67 2.16 -6.99
C SER A 344 5.51 2.26 -8.00
N PRO A 345 5.80 2.16 -9.31
CA PRO A 345 4.76 2.07 -10.34
C PRO A 345 4.12 0.67 -10.44
N GLU A 346 4.77 -0.36 -9.89
CA GLU A 346 4.49 -1.77 -10.18
C GLU A 346 4.15 -2.58 -8.92
N ILE A 347 3.31 -3.61 -9.09
CA ILE A 347 3.07 -4.65 -8.08
C ILE A 347 3.82 -5.92 -8.44
N LEU A 348 4.37 -6.58 -7.42
CA LEU A 348 4.76 -7.99 -7.57
C LEU A 348 3.49 -8.85 -7.71
N THR A 349 2.58 -8.74 -6.74
CA THR A 349 1.30 -9.46 -6.74
C THR A 349 0.29 -8.78 -5.83
N ARG A 350 -1.00 -8.93 -6.15
CA ARG A 350 -2.13 -8.51 -5.31
C ARG A 350 -3.09 -9.67 -5.17
N VAL A 351 -3.54 -9.96 -3.95
CA VAL A 351 -4.59 -10.94 -3.68
C VAL A 351 -5.77 -10.25 -3.00
N LYS A 352 -6.95 -10.25 -3.64
CA LYS A 352 -8.19 -9.69 -3.07
C LYS A 352 -9.34 -10.65 -3.35
N LYS A 353 -10.12 -11.02 -2.32
CA LYS A 353 -11.25 -11.98 -2.43
C LYS A 353 -10.86 -13.24 -3.23
N ARG A 354 -9.69 -13.82 -2.91
CA ARG A 354 -9.03 -14.95 -3.61
C ARG A 354 -8.63 -14.72 -5.07
N LYS A 355 -8.89 -13.56 -5.67
CA LYS A 355 -8.37 -13.20 -6.99
C LYS A 355 -6.91 -12.76 -6.85
N ILE A 356 -6.01 -13.47 -7.53
CA ILE A 356 -4.59 -13.12 -7.66
C ILE A 356 -4.45 -12.24 -8.89
N THR A 357 -3.65 -11.19 -8.80
CA THR A 357 -3.34 -10.29 -9.90
C THR A 357 -1.85 -9.99 -9.91
N ASN A 358 -1.19 -10.28 -11.03
CA ASN A 358 0.16 -9.88 -11.36
C ASN A 358 0.11 -8.94 -12.55
N ARG A 359 0.94 -7.90 -12.54
CA ARG A 359 0.89 -6.85 -13.56
C ARG A 359 2.31 -6.47 -13.98
N PRO A 360 2.93 -7.25 -14.87
CA PRO A 360 4.28 -6.98 -15.34
C PRO A 360 4.28 -5.67 -16.14
N LEU A 361 5.30 -4.86 -15.90
CA LEU A 361 5.63 -3.67 -16.68
C LEU A 361 6.95 -3.89 -17.43
N ALA A 362 6.96 -3.62 -18.73
CA ALA A 362 8.16 -3.58 -19.54
C ALA A 362 8.05 -2.48 -20.59
N GLY A 363 9.14 -2.19 -21.30
CA GLY A 363 9.14 -1.16 -22.35
C GLY A 363 8.83 0.24 -21.82
N THR A 364 9.86 1.07 -21.66
CA THR A 364 9.70 2.41 -21.08
C THR A 364 10.01 3.50 -22.08
N VAL A 365 9.11 4.46 -22.25
CA VAL A 365 9.40 5.70 -22.98
C VAL A 365 8.96 6.91 -22.17
N ARG A 366 9.63 8.05 -22.35
CA ARG A 366 9.24 9.31 -21.71
C ARG A 366 7.89 9.79 -22.24
N ARG A 367 7.16 10.56 -21.42
CA ARG A 367 5.96 11.27 -21.87
C ARG A 367 6.31 12.33 -22.93
N GLY A 368 5.45 12.48 -23.93
CA GLY A 368 5.60 13.51 -24.96
C GLY A 368 5.39 14.92 -24.40
N LYS A 369 5.99 15.94 -25.03
CA LYS A 369 5.79 17.35 -24.65
C LYS A 369 4.41 17.86 -25.06
N THR A 370 3.80 17.21 -26.05
CA THR A 370 2.44 17.50 -26.54
C THR A 370 1.62 16.23 -26.63
N PRO A 371 0.27 16.30 -26.60
CA PRO A 371 -0.58 15.12 -26.77
C PRO A 371 -0.30 14.34 -28.07
N LYS A 372 0.05 15.05 -29.16
CA LYS A 372 0.41 14.42 -30.44
C LYS A 372 1.72 13.63 -30.34
N GLU A 373 2.74 14.22 -29.72
CA GLU A 373 4.02 13.54 -29.47
C GLU A 373 3.83 12.34 -28.53
N ASP A 374 2.98 12.46 -27.51
CA ASP A 374 2.71 11.37 -26.55
C ASP A 374 2.09 10.15 -27.25
N ILE A 375 1.11 10.37 -28.15
CA ILE A 375 0.51 9.30 -28.97
C ILE A 375 1.52 8.71 -29.96
N MET A 376 2.40 9.53 -30.52
CA MET A 376 3.46 9.05 -31.41
C MET A 376 4.44 8.13 -30.67
N LEU A 377 4.88 8.52 -29.47
CA LEU A 377 5.79 7.72 -28.63
C LEU A 377 5.14 6.41 -28.17
N GLU A 378 3.85 6.42 -27.83
CA GLU A 378 3.07 5.21 -27.58
C GLU A 378 3.08 4.26 -28.78
N LYS A 379 2.78 4.77 -29.98
CA LYS A 379 2.80 3.95 -31.20
C LYS A 379 4.18 3.41 -31.50
N GLN A 380 5.24 4.19 -31.27
CA GLN A 380 6.61 3.72 -31.45
C GLN A 380 6.94 2.61 -30.47
N LEU A 381 6.57 2.76 -29.19
CA LEU A 381 6.80 1.76 -28.16
C LEU A 381 6.08 0.43 -28.47
N LEU A 382 4.82 0.49 -28.91
CA LEU A 382 4.03 -0.69 -29.27
C LEU A 382 4.46 -1.36 -30.59
N ASN A 383 5.25 -0.67 -31.43
CA ASN A 383 5.83 -1.23 -32.65
C ASN A 383 7.31 -1.61 -32.48
N ASP A 384 7.91 -1.39 -31.30
CA ASP A 384 9.27 -1.84 -31.02
C ASP A 384 9.24 -3.34 -30.72
N GLU A 385 9.60 -4.14 -31.72
CA GLU A 385 9.60 -5.61 -31.65
C GLU A 385 10.40 -6.15 -30.45
N LYS A 386 11.50 -5.47 -30.09
CA LYS A 386 12.32 -5.87 -28.95
C LYS A 386 11.56 -5.68 -27.64
N GLN A 387 10.96 -4.50 -27.43
CA GLN A 387 10.22 -4.19 -26.20
C GLN A 387 8.98 -5.08 -26.08
N CYS A 388 8.31 -5.36 -27.21
CA CYS A 388 7.16 -6.24 -27.24
C CYS A 388 7.53 -7.69 -26.89
N ALA A 389 8.64 -8.20 -27.44
CA ALA A 389 9.13 -9.55 -27.13
C ALA A 389 9.54 -9.69 -25.65
N GLU A 390 10.27 -8.71 -25.10
CA GLU A 390 10.63 -8.66 -23.68
C GLU A 390 9.37 -8.66 -22.80
N HIS A 391 8.37 -7.86 -23.16
CA HIS A 391 7.11 -7.79 -22.41
C HIS A 391 6.33 -9.12 -22.43
N VAL A 392 6.18 -9.75 -23.60
CA VAL A 392 5.47 -11.04 -23.73
C VAL A 392 6.13 -12.13 -22.88
N MET A 393 7.46 -12.18 -22.87
CA MET A 393 8.20 -13.12 -22.02
C MET A 393 7.88 -12.91 -20.52
N LEU A 394 7.78 -11.66 -20.05
CA LEU A 394 7.41 -11.37 -18.66
C LEU A 394 5.95 -11.72 -18.37
N VAL A 395 5.04 -11.57 -19.33
CA VAL A 395 3.65 -12.05 -19.22
C VAL A 395 3.62 -13.56 -19.05
N ASP A 396 4.41 -14.31 -19.83
CA ASP A 396 4.48 -15.76 -19.70
C ASP A 396 5.11 -16.21 -18.38
N LEU A 397 6.13 -15.50 -17.90
CA LEU A 397 6.66 -15.71 -16.55
C LEU A 397 5.58 -15.48 -15.48
N GLY A 398 4.84 -14.38 -15.58
CA GLY A 398 3.72 -14.08 -14.67
C GLY A 398 2.63 -15.14 -14.70
N ARG A 399 2.29 -15.69 -15.88
CA ARG A 399 1.35 -16.82 -16.02
C ARG A 399 1.87 -18.08 -15.32
N ASN A 400 3.14 -18.40 -15.49
CA ASN A 400 3.78 -19.56 -14.86
C ASN A 400 3.79 -19.43 -13.34
N ASP A 401 4.16 -18.26 -12.81
CA ASP A 401 4.26 -18.04 -11.37
C ASP A 401 2.88 -18.01 -10.69
N VAL A 402 1.93 -17.29 -11.27
CA VAL A 402 0.54 -17.30 -10.78
C VAL A 402 -0.02 -18.72 -10.84
N GLY A 403 0.21 -19.45 -11.94
CA GLY A 403 -0.29 -20.82 -12.16
C GLY A 403 0.11 -21.83 -11.09
N LYS A 404 1.26 -21.67 -10.41
CA LYS A 404 1.69 -22.56 -9.30
C LYS A 404 0.70 -22.58 -8.13
N VAL A 405 -0.02 -21.47 -7.90
CA VAL A 405 -0.91 -21.26 -6.74
C VAL A 405 -2.39 -21.08 -7.11
N SER A 406 -2.73 -21.13 -8.40
CA SER A 406 -4.10 -20.97 -8.91
C SER A 406 -4.89 -22.28 -8.96
N LYS A 407 -6.22 -22.17 -9.04
CA LYS A 407 -7.09 -23.26 -9.49
C LYS A 407 -6.77 -23.62 -10.94
N PRO A 408 -6.68 -24.91 -11.32
CA PRO A 408 -6.47 -25.31 -12.71
C PRO A 408 -7.46 -24.64 -13.66
N GLY A 409 -6.98 -24.14 -14.80
CA GLY A 409 -7.81 -23.44 -15.80
C GLY A 409 -8.25 -22.02 -15.45
N SER A 410 -7.92 -21.48 -14.27
CA SER A 410 -8.35 -20.14 -13.86
C SER A 410 -7.40 -19.00 -14.26
N VAL A 411 -6.19 -19.31 -14.74
CA VAL A 411 -5.20 -18.29 -15.14
C VAL A 411 -5.61 -17.64 -16.46
N GLN A 412 -5.70 -16.32 -16.48
CA GLN A 412 -6.11 -15.54 -17.64
C GLN A 412 -5.24 -14.29 -17.81
N VAL A 413 -5.02 -13.89 -19.06
CA VAL A 413 -4.44 -12.59 -19.40
C VAL A 413 -5.61 -11.65 -19.71
N GLU A 414 -6.01 -10.83 -18.75
CA GLU A 414 -7.18 -9.93 -18.89
C GLU A 414 -6.89 -8.76 -19.83
N LYS A 415 -5.64 -8.32 -19.84
CA LYS A 415 -5.15 -7.17 -20.58
C LYS A 415 -3.76 -7.49 -21.11
N LEU A 416 -3.56 -7.37 -22.42
CA LEU A 416 -2.27 -7.62 -23.06
C LEU A 416 -1.77 -6.34 -23.73
N MET A 417 -0.50 -6.00 -23.47
CA MET A 417 0.26 -4.90 -24.07
C MET A 417 -0.48 -3.55 -24.11
N ASN A 418 -1.11 -3.16 -23.00
CA ASN A 418 -1.72 -1.85 -22.85
C ASN A 418 -0.70 -0.80 -22.42
N ILE A 419 -0.92 0.46 -22.77
CA ILE A 419 -0.07 1.56 -22.31
C ILE A 419 -0.58 2.13 -20.99
N GLU A 420 0.25 2.05 -19.96
CA GLU A 420 0.05 2.76 -18.69
C GLU A 420 0.89 4.03 -18.66
N ARG A 421 0.23 5.18 -18.44
CA ARG A 421 0.86 6.49 -18.40
C ARG A 421 1.06 6.93 -16.95
N TYR A 422 2.29 7.31 -16.62
CA TYR A 422 2.68 7.91 -15.36
C TYR A 422 3.10 9.38 -15.59
N SER A 423 3.53 10.04 -14.53
CA SER A 423 3.88 11.47 -14.53
C SER A 423 4.98 11.83 -15.55
N HIS A 424 5.98 10.96 -15.72
CA HIS A 424 7.16 11.24 -16.53
C HIS A 424 7.45 10.21 -17.63
N VAL A 425 6.89 9.01 -17.50
CA VAL A 425 7.09 7.89 -18.42
C VAL A 425 5.76 7.19 -18.72
N MET A 426 5.76 6.36 -19.75
CA MET A 426 4.72 5.36 -20.01
C MET A 426 5.36 3.99 -20.19
N HIS A 427 4.63 2.94 -19.84
CA HIS A 427 5.08 1.55 -19.90
C HIS A 427 4.11 0.68 -20.70
N ILE A 428 4.63 -0.37 -21.33
CA ILE A 428 3.81 -1.52 -21.74
C ILE A 428 3.44 -2.28 -20.47
N SER A 429 2.14 -2.54 -20.30
CA SER A 429 1.55 -3.22 -19.15
C SER A 429 0.67 -4.37 -19.61
N SER A 430 0.61 -5.42 -18.79
CA SER A 430 -0.37 -6.50 -18.97
C SER A 430 -0.89 -6.94 -17.63
N THR A 431 -2.07 -7.54 -17.61
CA THR A 431 -2.69 -8.03 -16.36
C THR A 431 -2.91 -9.52 -16.47
N VAL A 432 -2.19 -10.28 -15.64
CA VAL A 432 -2.38 -11.70 -15.45
C VAL A 432 -3.21 -11.88 -14.17
N SER A 433 -4.33 -12.57 -14.26
CA SER A 433 -5.19 -12.84 -13.12
C SER A 433 -5.50 -14.33 -12.97
N SER A 434 -5.89 -14.72 -11.77
CA SER A 434 -6.41 -16.06 -11.51
C SER A 434 -7.20 -16.10 -10.20
N PHE A 435 -7.75 -17.26 -9.87
CA PHE A 435 -8.31 -17.53 -8.54
C PHE A 435 -7.42 -18.50 -7.76
N SER A 436 -7.07 -18.13 -6.53
CA SER A 436 -6.32 -18.96 -5.59
C SER A 436 -7.01 -20.31 -5.35
N LYS A 437 -6.21 -21.38 -5.26
CA LYS A 437 -6.68 -22.71 -4.82
C LYS A 437 -6.85 -22.82 -3.30
N ILE A 438 -6.27 -21.88 -2.56
CA ILE A 438 -6.28 -21.74 -1.09
C ILE A 438 -7.41 -20.78 -0.68
#